data_AF-A0A8H4WFW5-F1
#
_entry.id   AF-A0A8H4WFW5-F1
#
_cell.length_a   1.000
_cell.length_b   1.000
_cell.length_c   1.000
_cell.angle_alpha   90.00
_cell.angle_beta   90.00
_cell.angle_gamma   90.00
#
_symmetry.space_group_name_H-M   'P 1'
#
loop_
_entity.id
_entity.type
_entity.pdbx_description
1 polymer ?
#
loop_
_entity_poly.entity_id
_entity_poly.type
_entity_poly.pdbx_seq_one_letter_code
_entity_poly.pdbx_strand_id
1 'polypeptide(L)'
;MINPQDRFWSDSQGYYGPSENPATQTYSNVWDWDQLRMIKVKGTAKLFPPDGNVEVSILAPLADHLSPDVGAITVDDDGLLTEVSMDPEEDDTMFIAYPSFSLYEPGIPQNVAFKFNVLYKALRIQMVWDELNILKSLPPHPNMVPFDRVVLDESRVIGFTTKYIPGVTLANPKVLFRFEWLQQLTQLVDFLNLEYGIMHQDIAPLNLLIDPSTHKKDPSLRLRSGCIWREKPTGWSR
;
A
#
# COMPACT_ATOMS: atom_id res chain seq x y z
N MET A 1 9.29 -18.09 -6.37
CA MET A 1 8.08 -18.38 -7.14
C MET A 1 6.91 -18.13 -6.22
N ILE A 2 6.11 -17.10 -6.50
CA ILE A 2 4.92 -16.75 -5.71
C ILE A 2 3.87 -17.84 -5.97
N ASN A 3 3.04 -18.16 -4.97
CA ASN A 3 1.91 -19.06 -5.18
C ASN A 3 1.01 -18.47 -6.28
N PRO A 4 0.59 -19.23 -7.31
CA PRO A 4 -0.19 -18.69 -8.44
C PRO A 4 -1.46 -17.94 -8.02
N GLN A 5 -2.07 -18.31 -6.88
CA GLN A 5 -3.24 -17.63 -6.33
C GLN A 5 -2.93 -16.26 -5.72
N ASP A 6 -1.68 -16.02 -5.34
CA ASP A 6 -1.20 -14.79 -4.72
C ASP A 6 -0.41 -13.90 -5.71
N ARG A 7 -0.25 -14.35 -6.97
CA ARG A 7 0.51 -13.64 -8.01
C ARG A 7 -0.18 -12.35 -8.46
N PHE A 8 -1.50 -12.33 -8.51
CA PHE A 8 -2.26 -11.21 -9.04
C PHE A 8 -3.03 -10.49 -7.95
N TRP A 9 -3.06 -9.16 -8.02
CA TRP A 9 -3.88 -8.33 -7.16
C TRP A 9 -4.67 -7.32 -8.00
N SER A 10 -5.98 -7.26 -7.82
CA SER A 10 -6.83 -6.30 -8.52
C SER A 10 -7.05 -5.03 -7.69
N ASP A 11 -6.78 -3.87 -8.27
CA ASP A 11 -7.27 -2.56 -7.81
C ASP A 11 -8.73 -2.42 -8.25
N SER A 12 -9.55 -1.84 -7.38
CA SER A 12 -10.99 -1.63 -7.60
C SER A 12 -11.36 -1.12 -9.00
N GLN A 13 -12.51 -1.56 -9.51
CA GLN A 13 -13.03 -1.23 -10.84
C GLN A 13 -13.44 0.24 -10.97
N GLY A 14 -13.19 0.82 -12.15
CA GLY A 14 -13.63 2.16 -12.54
C GLY A 14 -14.67 2.11 -13.67
N TYR A 15 -15.80 2.79 -13.49
CA TYR A 15 -16.88 2.85 -14.48
C TYR A 15 -16.95 4.22 -15.16
N TYR A 16 -17.01 4.24 -16.49
CA TYR A 16 -17.25 5.45 -17.28
C TYR A 16 -18.76 5.68 -17.50
N GLY A 17 -19.51 5.76 -16.41
CA GLY A 17 -20.97 5.92 -16.43
C GLY A 17 -21.66 5.13 -15.31
N PRO A 18 -23.01 5.07 -15.32
CA PRO A 18 -23.77 4.27 -14.37
C PRO A 18 -23.41 2.79 -14.47
N SER A 19 -23.04 2.17 -13.35
CA SER A 19 -22.64 0.76 -13.31
C SER A 19 -23.80 -0.21 -13.54
N GLU A 20 -25.05 0.26 -13.40
CA GLU A 20 -26.25 -0.52 -13.68
C GLU A 20 -26.49 -0.71 -15.18
N ASN A 21 -25.87 0.12 -16.03
CA ASN A 21 -25.96 -0.04 -17.48
C ASN A 21 -24.90 -1.06 -17.94
N PRO A 22 -25.32 -2.24 -18.46
CA PRO A 22 -24.39 -3.31 -18.86
C PRO A 22 -23.44 -2.91 -19.99
N ALA A 23 -23.80 -1.90 -20.80
CA ALA A 23 -22.96 -1.38 -21.88
C ALA A 23 -21.95 -0.32 -21.42
N THR A 24 -21.97 0.09 -20.14
CA THR A 24 -21.02 1.05 -19.60
C THR A 24 -19.60 0.49 -19.69
N GLN A 25 -18.70 1.27 -20.29
CA GLN A 25 -17.29 0.91 -20.34
C GLN A 25 -16.71 0.94 -18.92
N THR A 26 -15.91 -0.07 -18.63
CA THR A 26 -15.29 -0.27 -17.33
C THR A 26 -13.87 -0.75 -17.50
N TYR A 27 -13.04 -0.47 -16.50
CA TYR A 27 -11.69 -0.98 -16.43
C TYR A 27 -11.36 -1.40 -15.01
N SER A 28 -10.47 -2.38 -14.90
CA SER A 28 -9.83 -2.76 -13.66
C SER A 28 -8.33 -2.80 -13.85
N ASN A 29 -7.59 -2.51 -12.79
CA ASN A 29 -6.14 -2.46 -12.82
C ASN A 29 -5.64 -3.69 -12.07
N VAL A 30 -4.94 -4.61 -12.75
CA VAL A 30 -4.40 -5.83 -12.12
C VAL A 30 -2.88 -5.77 -12.03
N TRP A 31 -2.36 -5.87 -10.80
CA TRP A 31 -0.94 -5.98 -10.51
C TRP A 31 -0.47 -7.42 -10.62
N ASP A 32 0.61 -7.65 -11.37
CA ASP A 32 1.33 -8.92 -11.44
C ASP A 32 2.58 -8.82 -10.56
N TRP A 33 2.61 -9.58 -9.45
CA TRP A 33 3.75 -9.60 -8.53
C TRP A 33 4.98 -10.33 -9.08
N ASP A 34 4.83 -11.15 -10.12
CA ASP A 34 5.94 -11.90 -10.72
C ASP A 34 6.62 -11.06 -11.82
N GLN A 35 5.82 -10.49 -12.72
CA GLN A 35 6.32 -9.59 -13.78
C GLN A 35 6.46 -8.14 -13.33
N LEU A 36 5.96 -7.83 -12.14
CA LEU A 36 6.23 -6.57 -11.47
C LEU A 36 5.73 -5.37 -12.30
N ARG A 37 4.48 -5.50 -12.75
CA ARG A 37 3.81 -4.53 -13.62
C ARG A 37 2.31 -4.47 -13.36
N MET A 38 1.72 -3.33 -13.70
CA MET A 38 0.27 -3.16 -13.79
C MET A 38 -0.20 -3.48 -15.21
N ILE A 39 -1.34 -4.16 -15.33
CA ILE A 39 -2.03 -4.33 -16.60
C ILE A 39 -3.47 -3.87 -16.42
N LYS A 40 -3.89 -2.90 -17.22
CA LYS A 40 -5.27 -2.40 -17.24
C LYS A 40 -6.13 -3.34 -18.08
N VAL A 41 -7.16 -3.91 -17.49
CA VAL A 41 -8.13 -4.79 -18.16
C VAL A 41 -9.42 -4.00 -18.41
N LYS A 42 -9.79 -3.81 -19.67
CA LYS A 42 -10.96 -3.04 -20.10
C LYS A 42 -12.06 -3.94 -20.65
N GLY A 43 -13.31 -3.54 -20.46
CA GLY A 43 -14.47 -4.14 -21.11
C GLY A 43 -15.75 -3.42 -20.72
N THR A 44 -16.82 -4.18 -20.46
CA THR A 44 -18.15 -3.65 -20.15
C THR A 44 -18.62 -4.03 -18.74
N ALA A 45 -19.52 -3.24 -18.15
CA ALA A 45 -20.12 -3.53 -16.85
C ALA A 45 -20.88 -4.86 -16.82
N LYS A 46 -21.27 -5.40 -17.99
CA LYS A 46 -21.84 -6.75 -18.10
C LYS A 46 -20.84 -7.83 -17.69
N LEU A 47 -19.57 -7.70 -18.09
CA LEU A 47 -18.52 -8.64 -17.70
C LEU A 47 -17.95 -8.31 -16.31
N PHE A 48 -17.84 -7.03 -15.98
CA PHE A 48 -17.33 -6.55 -14.69
C PHE A 48 -18.45 -5.93 -13.85
N PRO A 49 -19.33 -6.76 -13.23
CA PRO A 49 -20.36 -6.24 -12.34
C PRO A 49 -19.72 -5.66 -11.07
N PRO A 50 -20.38 -4.69 -10.39
CA PRO A 50 -19.82 -3.97 -9.24
C PRO A 50 -19.28 -4.82 -8.09
N ASP A 51 -19.86 -6.02 -7.93
CA ASP A 51 -19.53 -6.95 -6.85
C ASP A 51 -18.64 -8.13 -7.34
N GLY A 52 -18.26 -8.11 -8.63
CA GLY A 52 -17.49 -9.17 -9.27
C GLY A 52 -15.98 -8.91 -9.23
N ASN A 53 -15.19 -9.99 -9.17
CA ASN A 53 -13.73 -9.94 -9.27
C ASN A 53 -13.28 -11.00 -10.31
N VAL A 54 -13.45 -10.66 -11.58
CA VAL A 54 -13.24 -11.58 -12.73
C VAL A 54 -11.99 -11.25 -13.54
N GLU A 55 -11.47 -10.02 -13.38
CA GLU A 55 -10.31 -9.47 -14.07
C GLU A 55 -9.05 -10.32 -13.89
N VAL A 56 -8.83 -10.88 -12.69
CA VAL A 56 -7.70 -11.77 -12.42
C VAL A 56 -7.83 -13.06 -13.21
N SER A 57 -9.04 -13.63 -13.29
CA SER A 57 -9.30 -14.86 -14.06
C SER A 57 -9.12 -14.66 -15.56
N ILE A 58 -9.37 -13.44 -16.05
CA ILE A 58 -9.17 -13.04 -17.45
C ILE A 58 -7.68 -12.82 -17.75
N LEU A 59 -6.97 -12.10 -16.88
CA LEU A 59 -5.57 -11.75 -17.13
C LEU A 59 -4.62 -12.92 -16.89
N ALA A 60 -4.84 -13.74 -15.86
CA ALA A 60 -3.93 -14.83 -15.48
C ALA A 60 -3.52 -15.76 -16.65
N PRO A 61 -4.42 -16.24 -17.53
CA PRO A 61 -4.03 -17.07 -18.67
C PRO A 61 -3.29 -16.31 -19.78
N LEU A 62 -3.37 -14.98 -19.80
CA LEU A 62 -2.75 -14.12 -20.83
C LEU A 62 -1.42 -13.53 -20.39
N ALA A 63 -1.22 -13.30 -19.10
CA ALA A 63 -0.12 -12.51 -18.55
C ALA A 63 1.27 -12.93 -19.06
N ASP A 64 1.54 -14.24 -19.14
CA ASP A 64 2.84 -14.78 -19.57
C ASP A 64 3.06 -14.71 -21.10
N HIS A 65 2.02 -14.34 -21.85
CA HIS A 65 2.05 -14.20 -23.31
C HIS A 65 2.01 -12.75 -23.78
N LEU A 66 1.79 -11.78 -22.88
CA LEU A 66 1.78 -10.37 -23.22
C LEU A 66 3.21 -9.82 -23.34
N SER A 67 3.44 -8.97 -24.34
CA SER A 67 4.69 -8.22 -24.45
C SER A 67 4.88 -7.34 -23.19
N PRO A 68 6.13 -7.11 -22.74
CA PRO A 68 6.44 -6.16 -21.66
C PRO A 68 5.84 -4.76 -21.87
N ASP A 69 5.71 -4.31 -23.12
CA ASP A 69 5.25 -2.95 -23.47
C ASP A 69 3.71 -2.78 -23.43
N VAL A 70 2.96 -3.84 -23.14
CA VAL A 70 1.48 -3.78 -23.13
C VAL A 70 0.96 -3.17 -21.82
N GLY A 71 0.50 -1.91 -21.83
CA GLY A 71 -0.09 -1.27 -20.65
C GLY A 71 -1.54 -1.66 -20.38
N ALA A 72 -2.29 -2.02 -21.44
CA ALA A 72 -3.71 -2.38 -21.31
C ALA A 72 -4.16 -3.47 -22.28
N ILE A 73 -5.22 -4.18 -21.91
CA ILE A 73 -5.94 -5.14 -22.74
C ILE A 73 -7.44 -4.81 -22.74
N THR A 74 -8.12 -5.06 -23.86
CA THR A 74 -9.58 -4.97 -23.97
C THR A 74 -10.15 -6.36 -24.22
N VAL A 75 -11.21 -6.71 -23.49
CA VAL A 75 -11.94 -7.97 -23.67
C VAL A 75 -13.40 -7.72 -24.02
N ASP A 76 -13.99 -8.68 -24.76
CA ASP A 76 -15.43 -8.70 -25.02
C ASP A 76 -16.23 -9.25 -23.83
N ASP A 77 -17.55 -9.32 -23.97
CA ASP A 77 -18.46 -9.82 -22.92
C ASP A 77 -18.25 -11.31 -22.56
N ASP A 78 -17.52 -12.06 -23.39
CA ASP A 78 -17.17 -13.46 -23.16
C ASP A 78 -15.78 -13.60 -22.51
N GLY A 79 -15.10 -12.48 -22.24
CA GLY A 79 -13.76 -12.42 -21.65
C GLY A 79 -12.64 -12.72 -22.64
N LEU A 80 -12.91 -12.70 -23.95
CA LEU A 80 -11.91 -12.93 -24.98
C LEU A 80 -11.17 -11.64 -25.31
N LEU A 81 -9.85 -11.76 -25.47
CA LEU A 81 -8.98 -10.64 -25.86
C LEU A 81 -9.36 -10.13 -27.26
N THR A 82 -9.71 -8.84 -27.33
CA THR A 82 -10.05 -8.15 -28.59
C THR A 82 -9.00 -7.13 -29.00
N GLU A 83 -8.32 -6.52 -28.03
CA GLU A 83 -7.33 -5.46 -28.28
C GLU A 83 -6.23 -5.48 -27.22
N VAL A 84 -5.03 -5.04 -27.62
CA VAL A 84 -3.91 -4.73 -26.72
C VAL A 84 -3.45 -3.30 -26.99
N SER A 85 -3.11 -2.57 -25.93
CA SER A 85 -2.61 -1.21 -26.00
C SER A 85 -1.18 -1.15 -25.46
N MET A 86 -0.33 -0.44 -26.18
CA MET A 86 1.04 -0.09 -25.78
C MET A 86 1.17 1.42 -25.53
N ASP A 87 0.03 2.11 -25.34
CA ASP A 87 0.02 3.54 -25.03
C ASP A 87 0.64 3.76 -23.63
N PRO A 88 1.75 4.52 -23.52
CA PRO A 88 2.37 4.80 -22.23
C PRO A 88 1.43 5.53 -21.25
N GLU A 89 0.44 6.28 -21.73
CA GLU A 89 -0.56 6.94 -20.86
C GLU A 89 -1.55 5.94 -20.24
N GLU A 90 -1.62 4.71 -20.78
CA GLU A 90 -2.44 3.63 -20.25
C GLU A 90 -1.67 2.65 -19.38
N ASP A 91 -0.34 2.70 -19.45
CA ASP A 91 0.55 1.97 -18.58
C ASP A 91 0.58 2.59 -17.18
N ASP A 92 -0.25 2.05 -16.30
CA ASP A 92 -0.24 2.42 -14.88
C ASP A 92 0.90 1.73 -14.11
N THR A 93 1.83 1.03 -14.81
CA THR A 93 2.98 0.36 -14.19
C THR A 93 3.94 1.37 -13.60
N MET A 94 3.96 1.37 -12.29
CA MET A 94 4.86 2.21 -11.53
C MET A 94 6.18 1.51 -11.24
N PHE A 95 7.25 2.24 -11.51
CA PHE A 95 8.64 1.91 -11.24
C PHE A 95 8.83 1.10 -9.96
N ILE A 96 9.21 -0.17 -10.09
CA ILE A 96 9.71 -0.94 -8.95
C ILE A 96 11.16 -0.60 -8.75
N ALA A 97 11.36 0.12 -7.66
CA ALA A 97 12.67 0.21 -7.10
C ALA A 97 13.12 -1.15 -6.57
N TYR A 98 14.18 -1.67 -7.18
CA TYR A 98 15.12 -2.49 -6.45
C TYR A 98 16.15 -1.55 -5.85
N PRO A 99 15.98 -1.05 -4.61
CA PRO A 99 17.06 -0.32 -3.97
C PRO A 99 18.30 -1.19 -4.00
N SER A 100 19.35 -0.69 -4.65
CA SER A 100 20.61 -1.40 -4.69
C SER A 100 21.06 -1.66 -3.25
N PHE A 101 21.36 -2.93 -2.95
CA PHE A 101 21.92 -3.33 -1.66
C PHE A 101 23.24 -2.60 -1.32
N SER A 102 23.83 -1.88 -2.28
CA SER A 102 25.02 -1.04 -2.07
C SER A 102 24.79 0.21 -1.20
N LEU A 103 23.56 0.46 -0.73
CA LEU A 103 23.29 1.46 0.31
C LEU A 103 23.70 1.02 1.72
N TYR A 104 24.12 -0.24 1.89
CA TYR A 104 24.71 -0.71 3.14
C TYR A 104 26.21 -0.46 3.13
N GLU A 105 26.69 0.38 4.06
CA GLU A 105 28.06 0.25 4.54
C GLU A 105 28.27 -1.20 5.02
N PRO A 106 29.45 -1.82 4.80
CA PRO A 106 29.73 -3.16 5.28
C PRO A 106 29.69 -3.18 6.81
N GLY A 107 28.52 -3.49 7.34
CA GLY A 107 28.13 -3.46 8.74
C GLY A 107 26.85 -4.26 8.87
N ILE A 108 26.67 -4.89 10.04
CA ILE A 108 25.68 -5.92 10.36
C ILE A 108 24.36 -5.73 9.59
N PRO A 109 23.91 -6.73 8.80
CA PRO A 109 22.64 -6.66 8.08
C PRO A 109 21.50 -6.32 9.04
N GLN A 110 20.78 -5.24 8.75
CA GLN A 110 19.63 -4.80 9.52
C GLN A 110 18.36 -4.97 8.71
N ASN A 111 17.38 -5.67 9.27
CA ASN A 111 16.05 -5.77 8.68
C ASN A 111 15.32 -4.43 8.79
N VAL A 112 14.70 -4.02 7.69
CA VAL A 112 13.85 -2.82 7.59
C VAL A 112 12.51 -3.19 6.96
N ALA A 113 11.46 -2.44 7.30
CA ALA A 113 10.20 -2.52 6.57
C ALA A 113 10.25 -1.45 5.47
N PHE A 114 10.31 -1.88 4.21
CA PHE A 114 10.28 -0.99 3.07
C PHE A 114 8.84 -0.68 2.70
N LYS A 115 8.49 0.61 2.72
CA LYS A 115 7.20 1.12 2.25
C LYS A 115 7.38 1.64 0.85
N PHE A 116 6.88 0.84 -0.09
CA PHE A 116 6.91 1.09 -1.50
C PHE A 116 5.50 1.48 -1.97
N ASN A 117 5.37 2.57 -2.72
CA ASN A 117 4.08 3.04 -3.20
C ASN A 117 3.97 2.78 -4.70
N VAL A 118 3.07 1.87 -5.06
CA VAL A 118 2.96 1.28 -6.40
C VAL A 118 1.93 2.00 -7.28
N LEU A 119 1.21 3.00 -6.76
CA LEU A 119 0.10 3.61 -7.51
C LEU A 119 0.39 5.09 -7.85
N TYR A 120 0.55 5.44 -9.15
CA TYR A 120 0.71 6.83 -9.62
C TYR A 120 -0.62 7.60 -9.61
N LYS A 121 -1.51 7.30 -8.67
CA LYS A 121 -2.66 8.17 -8.41
C LYS A 121 -2.08 9.39 -7.71
N ALA A 122 -2.18 10.58 -8.31
CA ALA A 122 -1.65 11.83 -7.73
C ALA A 122 -2.01 12.01 -6.25
N LEU A 123 -3.23 11.60 -5.86
CA LEU A 123 -3.68 11.57 -4.47
C LEU A 123 -2.85 10.63 -3.58
N ARG A 124 -2.52 9.42 -4.04
CA ARG A 124 -1.69 8.44 -3.31
C ARG A 124 -0.25 8.89 -3.17
N ILE A 125 0.29 9.58 -4.18
CA ILE A 125 1.62 10.18 -4.13
C ILE A 125 1.64 11.28 -3.07
N GLN A 126 0.67 12.19 -3.10
CA GLN A 126 0.53 13.25 -2.10
C GLN A 126 0.40 12.67 -0.68
N MET A 127 -0.45 11.66 -0.51
CA MET A 127 -0.64 10.96 0.76
C MET A 127 0.66 10.35 1.32
N VAL A 128 1.50 9.77 0.47
CA VAL A 128 2.80 9.23 0.90
C VAL A 128 3.81 10.33 1.18
N TRP A 129 3.80 11.44 0.44
CA TRP A 129 4.62 12.59 0.77
C TRP A 129 4.22 13.21 2.10
N ASP A 130 2.93 13.34 2.38
CA ASP A 130 2.40 13.83 3.66
C ASP A 130 2.82 12.89 4.80
N GLU A 131 2.64 11.58 4.62
CA GLU A 131 3.09 10.56 5.58
C GLU A 131 4.59 10.66 5.86
N LEU A 132 5.42 10.71 4.81
CA LEU A 132 6.88 10.83 4.93
C LEU A 132 7.28 12.10 5.68
N ASN A 133 6.70 13.25 5.31
CA ASN A 133 7.00 14.53 5.92
C ASN A 133 6.59 14.55 7.40
N ILE A 134 5.42 14.02 7.75
CA ILE A 134 4.96 13.92 9.14
C ILE A 134 5.91 13.05 9.95
N LEU A 135 6.23 11.84 9.49
CA LEU A 135 7.07 10.90 10.25
C LEU A 135 8.50 11.39 10.43
N LYS A 136 9.05 12.07 9.42
CA LYS A 136 10.37 12.68 9.50
C LYS A 136 10.40 13.86 10.49
N SER A 137 9.29 14.59 10.62
CA SER A 137 9.21 15.81 11.43
C SER A 137 8.83 15.55 12.88
N LEU A 138 8.15 14.44 13.16
CA LEU A 138 7.74 14.07 14.52
C LEU A 138 8.95 13.66 15.40
N PRO A 139 8.96 14.04 16.69
CA PRO A 139 9.94 13.50 17.60
C PRO A 139 9.74 12.01 17.83
N PRO A 140 10.80 11.25 18.20
CA PRO A 140 10.68 9.85 18.51
C PRO A 140 9.69 9.59 19.65
N HIS A 141 8.77 8.64 19.46
CA HIS A 141 7.83 8.19 20.48
C HIS A 141 7.97 6.67 20.74
N PRO A 142 7.99 6.20 22.00
CA PRO A 142 8.21 4.78 22.34
C PRO A 142 7.11 3.82 21.85
N ASN A 143 5.97 4.32 21.39
CA ASN A 143 4.89 3.52 20.81
C ASN A 143 4.63 3.80 19.33
N MET A 144 5.49 4.57 18.68
CA MET A 144 5.45 4.79 17.23
C MET A 144 6.56 3.97 16.57
N VAL A 145 6.30 3.46 15.36
CA VAL A 145 7.37 2.86 14.54
C VAL A 145 8.21 4.00 13.97
N PRO A 146 9.54 4.03 14.22
CA PRO A 146 10.37 5.13 13.76
C PRO A 146 10.60 5.05 12.25
N PHE A 147 10.58 6.24 11.63
CA PHE A 147 11.17 6.47 10.31
C PHE A 147 12.66 6.11 10.34
N ASP A 148 13.16 5.54 9.24
CA ASP A 148 14.56 5.23 9.07
C ASP A 148 15.17 6.07 7.94
N ARG A 149 14.86 5.78 6.67
CA ARG A 149 15.48 6.45 5.51
C ARG A 149 14.53 6.66 4.35
N VAL A 150 14.81 7.66 3.52
CA VAL A 150 14.21 7.76 2.19
C VAL A 150 15.01 6.86 1.26
N VAL A 151 14.30 6.10 0.43
CA VAL A 151 14.91 5.25 -0.59
C VAL A 151 14.84 5.99 -1.92
N LEU A 152 15.95 6.02 -2.63
CA LEU A 152 16.10 6.70 -3.92
C LEU A 152 16.47 5.71 -5.02
N ASP A 153 15.93 5.92 -6.20
CA ASP A 153 16.47 5.40 -7.45
C ASP A 153 16.94 6.56 -8.30
N GLU A 154 18.23 6.61 -8.60
CA GLU A 154 18.90 7.78 -9.16
C GLU A 154 18.58 9.05 -8.36
N SER A 155 17.80 9.97 -8.91
CA SER A 155 17.34 11.21 -8.28
C SER A 155 15.85 11.20 -7.90
N ARG A 156 15.18 10.05 -7.94
CA ARG A 156 13.74 9.90 -7.71
C ARG A 156 13.47 9.23 -6.36
N VAL A 157 12.51 9.77 -5.61
CA VAL A 157 12.01 9.13 -4.37
C VAL A 157 11.05 8.02 -4.73
N ILE A 158 11.37 6.82 -4.29
CA ILE A 158 10.66 5.57 -4.61
C ILE A 158 9.91 5.00 -3.40
N GLY A 159 10.26 5.47 -2.21
CA GLY A 159 9.65 5.04 -0.97
C GLY A 159 10.51 5.42 0.23
N PHE A 160 10.21 4.82 1.37
CA PHE A 160 10.97 5.01 2.59
C PHE A 160 10.99 3.74 3.43
N THR A 161 11.97 3.62 4.31
CA THR A 161 12.09 2.53 5.28
C THR A 161 11.63 2.99 6.65
N THR A 162 11.07 2.05 7.39
CA THR A 162 10.86 2.16 8.84
C THR A 162 11.55 1.00 9.54
N LYS A 163 11.81 1.12 10.85
CA LYS A 163 12.35 0.01 11.63
C LYS A 163 11.48 -1.23 11.48
N TYR A 164 12.09 -2.36 11.12
CA TYR A 164 11.39 -3.65 11.11
C TYR A 164 11.10 -4.10 12.54
N ILE A 165 9.85 -4.50 12.79
CA ILE A 165 9.42 -5.07 14.06
C ILE A 165 8.99 -6.51 13.77
N PRO A 166 9.67 -7.53 14.32
CA PRO A 166 9.39 -8.95 14.05
C PRO A 166 8.07 -9.44 14.68
N GLY A 167 7.29 -8.52 15.24
CA GLY A 167 6.04 -8.76 15.92
C GLY A 167 4.89 -9.12 15.00
N VAL A 168 3.82 -9.65 15.60
CA VAL A 168 2.53 -9.81 14.92
C VAL A 168 1.66 -8.57 15.13
N THR A 169 0.65 -8.40 14.27
CA THR A 169 -0.38 -7.36 14.42
C THR A 169 -1.48 -7.82 15.38
N LEU A 170 -2.21 -6.87 15.98
CA LEU A 170 -3.43 -7.17 16.74
C LEU A 170 -4.57 -7.77 15.90
N ALA A 171 -4.49 -7.73 14.57
CA ALA A 171 -5.41 -8.46 13.71
C ALA A 171 -5.28 -9.98 13.83
N ASN A 172 -4.20 -10.50 14.44
CA ASN A 172 -4.04 -11.92 14.68
C ASN A 172 -4.99 -12.37 15.82
N PRO A 173 -5.97 -13.24 15.55
CA PRO A 173 -6.98 -13.64 16.54
C PRO A 173 -6.41 -14.43 17.72
N LYS A 174 -5.17 -14.93 17.61
CA LYS A 174 -4.48 -15.63 18.71
C LYS A 174 -3.90 -14.67 19.75
N VAL A 175 -3.87 -13.37 19.47
CA VAL A 175 -3.36 -12.37 20.40
C VAL A 175 -4.51 -11.83 21.23
N LEU A 176 -4.38 -11.97 22.55
CA LEU A 176 -5.27 -11.30 23.50
C LEU A 176 -4.82 -9.85 23.71
N PHE A 177 -5.75 -8.91 23.54
CA PHE A 177 -5.50 -7.51 23.79
C PHE A 177 -5.26 -7.23 25.28
N ARG A 178 -4.26 -6.41 25.60
CA ARG A 178 -3.86 -6.08 26.98
C ARG A 178 -4.26 -4.66 27.35
N PHE A 179 -4.63 -4.45 28.60
CA PHE A 179 -4.98 -3.10 29.10
C PHE A 179 -3.82 -2.11 28.97
N GLU A 180 -2.58 -2.56 29.20
CA GLU A 180 -1.38 -1.72 29.02
C GLU A 180 -1.22 -1.23 27.58
N TRP A 181 -1.66 -1.99 26.58
CA TRP A 181 -1.63 -1.58 25.18
C TRP A 181 -2.65 -0.48 24.89
N LEU A 182 -3.80 -0.49 25.56
CA LEU A 182 -4.75 0.62 25.49
C LEU A 182 -4.11 1.90 26.03
N GLN A 183 -3.44 1.83 27.18
CA GLN A 183 -2.75 2.99 27.77
C GLN A 183 -1.65 3.53 26.85
N GLN A 184 -0.85 2.65 26.25
CA GLN A 184 0.19 3.03 25.29
C GLN A 184 -0.42 3.69 24.04
N LEU A 185 -1.53 3.15 23.54
CA LEU A 185 -2.23 3.72 22.40
C LEU A 185 -2.81 5.09 22.71
N THR A 186 -3.49 5.26 23.85
CA THR A 186 -4.07 6.55 24.24
C THR A 186 -2.98 7.61 24.45
N GLN A 187 -1.85 7.26 25.07
CA GLN A 187 -0.72 8.18 25.23
C GLN A 187 -0.16 8.64 23.88
N LEU A 188 -0.01 7.72 22.92
CA LEU A 188 0.44 8.08 21.58
C LEU A 188 -0.61 8.93 20.85
N VAL A 189 -1.89 8.63 21.00
CA VAL A 189 -2.96 9.42 20.39
C VAL A 189 -3.00 10.83 20.96
N ASP A 190 -2.83 10.99 22.27
CA ASP A 190 -2.75 12.29 22.93
C ASP A 190 -1.53 13.08 22.45
N PHE A 191 -0.36 12.44 22.39
CA PHE A 191 0.85 13.03 21.81
C PHE A 191 0.58 13.55 20.39
N LEU A 192 0.04 12.72 19.49
CA LEU A 192 -0.24 13.13 18.11
C LEU A 192 -1.29 14.25 18.05
N ASN A 193 -2.41 14.09 18.73
CA ASN A 193 -3.57 14.97 18.60
C ASN A 193 -3.43 16.29 19.35
N LEU A 194 -2.96 16.26 20.60
CA LEU A 194 -2.97 17.41 21.50
C LEU A 194 -1.68 18.22 21.38
N GLU A 195 -0.53 17.55 21.19
CA GLU A 195 0.75 18.25 21.10
C GLU A 195 1.05 18.70 19.66
N TYR A 196 0.83 17.83 18.67
CA TYR A 196 1.22 18.09 17.27
C TYR A 196 0.04 18.39 16.34
N GLY A 197 -1.20 18.18 16.78
CA GLY A 197 -2.37 18.40 15.94
C GLY A 197 -2.44 17.44 14.74
N ILE A 198 -1.94 16.22 14.89
CA ILE A 198 -1.88 15.20 13.84
C ILE A 198 -2.87 14.10 14.13
N MET A 199 -3.65 13.71 13.12
CA MET A 199 -4.57 12.59 13.15
C MET A 199 -4.02 11.44 12.31
N HIS A 200 -3.97 10.23 12.88
CA HIS A 200 -3.58 9.03 12.15
C HIS A 200 -4.63 8.58 11.12
N GLN A 201 -5.92 8.75 11.45
CA GLN A 201 -7.10 8.38 10.63
C GLN A 201 -7.26 6.89 10.26
N ASP A 202 -6.41 6.01 10.79
CA ASP A 202 -6.42 4.59 10.45
C ASP A 202 -5.93 3.74 11.63
N ILE A 203 -6.44 4.03 12.82
CA ILE A 203 -6.14 3.23 14.01
C ILE A 203 -7.00 1.97 13.94
N ALA A 204 -6.37 0.88 13.47
CA ALA A 204 -7.00 -0.41 13.28
C ALA A 204 -6.07 -1.54 13.75
N PRO A 205 -6.59 -2.75 14.08
CA PRO A 205 -5.78 -3.88 14.53
C PRO A 205 -4.62 -4.25 13.58
N LEU A 206 -4.77 -4.01 12.27
CA LEU A 206 -3.73 -4.23 11.26
C LEU A 206 -2.55 -3.27 11.38
N ASN A 207 -2.76 -2.06 11.93
CA ASN A 207 -1.74 -1.04 12.09
C ASN A 207 -1.07 -1.04 13.48
N LEU A 208 -1.51 -1.93 14.36
CA LEU A 208 -1.00 -2.07 15.72
C LEU A 208 -0.12 -3.33 15.82
N LEU A 209 1.19 -3.11 15.90
CA LEU A 209 2.23 -4.13 15.99
C LEU A 209 2.60 -4.41 17.44
N ILE A 210 2.91 -5.67 17.76
CA ILE A 210 3.35 -6.09 19.09
C ILE A 210 4.85 -6.31 19.03
N ASP A 211 5.63 -5.38 19.57
CA ASP A 211 7.08 -5.46 19.57
C ASP A 211 7.58 -6.40 20.69
N PRO A 212 8.14 -7.58 20.35
CA PRO A 212 8.64 -8.53 21.33
C PRO A 212 10.02 -8.14 21.87
N SER A 213 10.69 -7.16 21.25
CA SER A 213 12.10 -6.83 21.51
C SER A 213 12.29 -5.82 22.65
N THR A 214 11.23 -5.40 23.33
CA THR A 214 11.35 -4.46 24.43
C THR A 214 12.05 -5.09 25.63
N HIS A 215 13.04 -4.40 26.19
CA HIS A 215 13.70 -4.76 27.48
C HIS A 215 12.74 -4.79 28.70
N LYS A 216 11.43 -4.62 28.48
CA LYS A 216 10.37 -4.75 29.49
C LYS A 216 9.95 -6.23 29.58
N LYS A 217 9.41 -6.63 30.74
CA LYS A 217 8.87 -8.00 30.95
C LYS A 217 7.74 -8.35 29.97
N ASP A 218 7.05 -7.35 29.43
CA ASP A 218 5.92 -7.52 28.51
C ASP A 218 6.17 -6.80 27.17
N PRO A 219 5.68 -7.36 26.05
CA PRO A 219 5.82 -6.77 24.72
C PRO A 219 5.04 -5.45 24.60
N SER A 220 5.59 -4.48 23.88
CA SER A 220 4.98 -3.16 23.70
C SER A 220 4.17 -3.04 22.42
N LEU A 221 3.10 -2.25 22.46
CA LEU A 221 2.34 -1.85 21.28
C LEU A 221 3.10 -0.78 20.49
N ARG A 222 3.11 -0.92 19.17
CA ARG A 222 3.67 0.02 18.21
C ARG A 222 2.65 0.34 17.14
N LEU A 223 2.34 1.61 16.95
CA LEU A 223 1.53 2.08 15.84
C LEU A 223 2.45 2.33 14.64
N ARG A 224 2.23 1.58 13.56
CA ARG A 224 2.89 1.85 12.27
C ARG A 224 2.16 2.99 11.58
N SER A 225 2.88 3.79 10.81
CA SER A 225 2.22 4.81 10.01
C SER A 225 1.39 4.19 8.87
N GLY A 226 0.45 4.95 8.34
CA GLY A 226 -0.33 4.60 7.15
C GLY A 226 -0.51 5.85 6.29
N CYS A 227 -0.92 5.70 5.04
CA CYS A 227 -0.98 6.81 4.09
C CYS A 227 -2.06 7.87 4.39
N ILE A 228 -2.72 7.82 5.54
CA ILE A 228 -3.91 8.65 5.88
C ILE A 228 -3.61 9.63 7.03
N TRP A 229 -2.36 9.80 7.42
CA TRP A 229 -1.99 10.75 8.46
C TRP A 229 -2.18 12.17 7.92
N ARG A 230 -2.86 13.03 8.69
CA ARG A 230 -3.06 14.44 8.30
C ARG A 230 -3.01 15.36 9.50
N GLU A 231 -2.65 16.61 9.24
CA GLU A 231 -2.86 17.70 10.18
C GLU A 231 -4.36 17.93 10.42
N LYS A 232 -4.71 18.34 11.64
CA LYS A 232 -6.06 18.76 11.99
C LYS A 232 -6.43 20.02 11.20
N PRO A 233 -7.63 20.10 10.62
CA PRO A 233 -8.13 21.33 10.02
C PRO A 233 -8.08 22.49 11.02
N THR A 234 -7.66 23.66 10.55
CA THR A 234 -7.66 24.90 11.35
C THR A 234 -9.08 25.15 11.89
N GLY A 235 -9.27 24.99 13.20
CA GLY A 235 -10.55 25.15 13.88
C GLY A 235 -10.92 24.03 14.86
N TRP A 236 -10.25 22.87 14.77
CA TRP A 236 -10.32 21.85 15.81
C TRP A 236 -9.35 22.24 16.93
N SER A 237 -9.88 22.54 18.12
CA SER A 237 -9.07 22.99 19.27
C SER A 237 -7.98 21.98 19.64
N ARG A 238 -6.80 22.49 20.01
CA ARG A 238 -5.76 21.74 20.71
C ARG A 238 -6.26 21.33 22.09
#